data_AF-A0A4R5KR26-F1
#
_entry.id   AF-A0A4R5KR26-F1
#
_cell.length_a   1.000
_cell.length_b   1.000
_cell.length_c   1.000
_cell.angle_alpha   90.00
_cell.angle_beta   90.00
_cell.angle_gamma   90.00
#
_symmetry.space_group_name_H-M   'P 1'
#
loop_
_entity.id
_entity.type
_entity.pdbx_description
1 polymer ?
#
loop_
_entity_poly.entity_id
_entity_poly.type
_entity_poly.pdbx_seq_one_letter_code
_entity_poly.pdbx_strand_id
1 'polypeptide(L)'
;MIVKNAISSFIGVWFLLTPWMFGLTASGLETYLCFILGGIQCLFSLLAISFPGGKSWLNGLPLFIGIWFIIFPNAFNLPLLQIVVLEVLGLATILINYALLFPESQ
;
A
#
# COMPACT_ATOMS: atom_id res chain seq x y z
N MET A 1 17.36 -4.23 -1.51
CA MET A 1 16.09 -4.43 -2.23
C MET A 1 15.10 -5.28 -1.44
N ILE A 2 15.47 -6.48 -0.98
CA ILE A 2 14.58 -7.41 -0.24
C ILE A 2 13.91 -6.76 0.98
N VAL A 3 14.66 -6.07 1.85
CA VAL A 3 14.11 -5.44 3.07
C VAL A 3 13.05 -4.39 2.75
N LYS A 4 13.25 -3.57 1.72
CA LYS A 4 12.29 -2.54 1.29
C LYS A 4 11.00 -3.18 0.76
N ASN A 5 11.10 -4.22 -0.06
CA ASN A 5 9.93 -4.96 -0.56
C ASN A 5 9.18 -5.69 0.56
N ALA A 6 9.88 -6.24 1.55
CA ALA A 6 9.26 -6.87 2.71
C ALA A 6 8.46 -5.86 3.54
N ILE A 7 9.01 -4.66 3.80
CA ILE A 7 8.28 -3.59 4.50
C ILE A 7 7.05 -3.15 3.69
N SER A 8 7.18 -2.98 2.37
CA SER A 8 6.03 -2.65 1.50
C SER A 8 4.94 -3.73 1.53
N SER A 9 5.33 -5.00 1.59
CA SER A 9 4.40 -6.14 1.73
C SER A 9 3.67 -6.11 3.07
N PHE A 10 4.38 -5.86 4.18
CA PHE A 10 3.75 -5.69 5.51
C PHE A 10 2.78 -4.51 5.56
N ILE A 11 3.09 -3.40 4.87
CA ILE A 11 2.15 -2.28 4.74
C ILE A 11 0.89 -2.71 3.95
N GLY A 12 1.05 -3.50 2.89
CA GLY A 12 -0.08 -4.09 2.17
C GLY A 12 -0.96 -4.99 3.05
N VAL A 13 -0.34 -5.81 3.91
CA VAL A 13 -1.06 -6.63 4.92
C VAL A 13 -1.82 -5.74 5.90
N TRP A 14 -1.22 -4.64 6.35
CA TRP A 14 -1.90 -3.68 7.22
C TRP A 14 -3.14 -3.07 6.55
N PHE A 15 -3.04 -2.67 5.28
CA PHE A 15 -4.18 -2.19 4.51
C PHE A 15 -5.28 -3.24 4.34
N LEU A 16 -4.89 -4.51 4.18
CA LEU A 16 -5.81 -5.64 4.15
C LEU A 16 -6.60 -5.76 5.45
N LEU A 17 -5.98 -5.52 6.61
CA LEU A 17 -6.60 -5.67 7.93
C LEU A 17 -7.33 -4.39 8.40
N THR A 18 -7.06 -3.25 7.75
CA THR A 18 -7.61 -1.93 8.08
C THR A 18 -9.14 -1.95 8.26
N PRO A 19 -9.95 -2.58 7.39
CA PRO A 19 -11.40 -2.61 7.57
C PRO A 19 -11.86 -3.25 8.87
N TRP A 20 -11.22 -4.34 9.30
CA TRP A 20 -11.54 -5.02 10.55
C TRP A 20 -11.04 -4.25 11.78
N MET A 21 -9.88 -3.59 11.67
CA MET A 21 -9.33 -2.79 12.77
C MET A 21 -10.16 -1.54 13.06
N PHE A 22 -10.75 -0.94 12.02
CA PHE A 22 -11.51 0.30 12.14
C PHE A 22 -13.03 0.10 12.13
N GLY A 23 -13.49 -1.16 12.08
CA GLY A 23 -14.91 -1.49 12.11
C GLY A 23 -15.67 -0.99 10.88
N LEU A 24 -15.00 -0.90 9.72
CA LEU A 24 -15.65 -0.53 8.47
C LEU A 24 -16.73 -1.58 8.14
N THR A 25 -17.85 -1.12 7.58
CA THR A 25 -18.98 -1.99 7.27
C THR A 25 -18.58 -3.04 6.24
N ALA A 26 -18.86 -4.31 6.52
CA ALA A 26 -18.44 -5.43 5.65
C ALA A 26 -19.03 -5.37 4.23
N SER A 27 -20.12 -4.63 4.03
CA SER A 27 -20.75 -4.37 2.73
C SER A 27 -20.39 -3.00 2.11
N GLY A 28 -19.59 -2.19 2.79
CA GLY A 28 -19.18 -0.87 2.32
C GLY A 28 -18.14 -0.96 1.20
N LEU A 29 -18.26 -0.09 0.19
CA LEU A 29 -17.28 0.06 -0.88
C LEU A 29 -15.86 0.31 -0.33
N GLU A 30 -15.77 0.99 0.80
CA GLU A 30 -14.56 1.27 1.57
C GLU A 30 -13.79 -0.01 1.94
N THR A 31 -14.49 -0.99 2.50
CA THR A 31 -13.93 -2.28 2.91
C THR A 31 -13.37 -3.05 1.72
N TYR A 32 -14.10 -3.08 0.61
CA TYR A 32 -13.66 -3.74 -0.62
C TYR A 32 -12.42 -3.07 -1.21
N LEU A 33 -12.36 -1.73 -1.24
CA LEU A 33 -11.21 -1.00 -1.75
C LEU A 33 -9.96 -1.26 -0.92
N CYS A 34 -10.04 -1.20 0.41
CA CYS A 34 -8.90 -1.51 1.28
C CYS A 34 -8.43 -2.95 1.10
N PHE A 35 -9.35 -3.92 1.06
CA PHE A 35 -9.03 -5.34 0.93
C PHE A 35 -8.34 -5.65 -0.40
N ILE A 36 -8.92 -5.17 -1.51
CA ILE A 36 -8.40 -5.43 -2.86
C ILE A 36 -7.06 -4.72 -3.06
N LEU A 37 -6.98 -3.43 -2.75
CA LEU A 37 -5.77 -2.65 -2.99
C LEU A 37 -4.63 -3.04 -2.05
N GLY A 38 -4.92 -3.31 -0.77
CA GLY A 38 -3.94 -3.84 0.18
C GLY A 38 -3.44 -5.23 -0.23
N GLY A 39 -4.33 -6.09 -0.73
CA GLY A 39 -3.99 -7.40 -1.27
C GLY A 39 -3.09 -7.32 -2.50
N ILE A 40 -3.42 -6.45 -3.46
CA ILE A 40 -2.58 -6.20 -4.64
C ILE A 40 -1.21 -5.69 -4.20
N GLN A 41 -1.14 -4.68 -3.32
CA GLN A 41 0.15 -4.17 -2.83
C GLN A 41 0.99 -5.27 -2.17
N CYS A 42 0.38 -6.13 -1.36
CA CYS A 42 1.06 -7.24 -0.70
C CYS A 42 1.62 -8.24 -1.72
N LEU A 43 0.79 -8.72 -2.64
CA LEU A 43 1.17 -9.70 -3.65
C LEU A 43 2.26 -9.18 -4.58
N PHE A 44 2.14 -7.93 -5.03
CA PHE A 44 3.12 -7.30 -5.92
C PHE A 44 4.45 -7.05 -5.23
N SER A 45 4.41 -6.59 -3.97
CA SER A 45 5.63 -6.42 -3.17
C SER A 45 6.32 -7.76 -2.89
N LEU A 46 5.55 -8.83 -2.66
CA LEU A 46 6.08 -10.18 -2.45
C LEU A 46 6.67 -10.77 -3.73
N LEU A 47 6.00 -10.60 -4.87
CA LEU A 47 6.52 -10.98 -6.19
C LEU A 47 7.82 -10.25 -6.52
N ALA A 48 7.95 -8.97 -6.15
CA ALA A 48 9.18 -8.20 -6.32
C ALA A 48 10.34 -8.72 -5.46
N ILE A 49 10.10 -9.47 -4.38
CA ILE A 49 11.16 -10.17 -3.61
C ILE A 49 11.67 -11.38 -4.39
N SER A 50 10.77 -12.17 -4.95
CA SER A 50 11.11 -13.41 -5.67
C SER A 50 11.78 -13.15 -7.02
N PHE A 51 11.58 -11.97 -7.61
CA PHE A 51 12.20 -11.54 -8.87
C PHE A 51 13.03 -10.26 -8.67
N PRO A 52 14.18 -10.32 -7.96
CA PRO A 52 15.04 -9.16 -7.76
C PRO A 52 15.67 -8.76 -9.11
N GLY A 53 15.29 -7.59 -9.64
CA GLY A 53 15.65 -7.12 -10.99
C GLY A 53 14.56 -7.37 -12.05
N GLY A 54 13.44 -7.95 -11.65
CA GLY A 54 12.23 -8.06 -12.47
C GLY A 54 11.65 -6.71 -12.83
N LYS A 55 10.85 -6.70 -13.91
CA LYS A 55 10.27 -5.53 -14.56
C LYS A 55 9.81 -4.44 -13.56
N SER A 56 10.30 -3.21 -13.76
CA SER A 56 10.07 -2.00 -12.94
C SER A 56 8.60 -1.72 -12.53
N TRP A 57 7.61 -2.17 -13.32
CA TRP A 57 6.18 -2.02 -12.99
C TRP A 57 5.75 -2.77 -11.71
N LEU A 58 6.50 -3.79 -11.26
CA LEU A 58 6.19 -4.53 -10.02
C LEU A 58 6.26 -3.63 -8.78
N ASN A 59 7.14 -2.62 -8.79
CA ASN A 59 7.23 -1.60 -7.74
C ASN A 59 6.38 -0.35 -8.08
N GLY A 60 6.08 -0.12 -9.37
CA GLY A 60 5.20 0.96 -9.83
C GLY A 60 3.75 0.84 -9.38
N LEU A 61 3.18 -0.36 -9.44
CA LEU A 61 1.79 -0.59 -8.99
C LEU A 61 1.58 -0.28 -7.50
N PRO A 62 2.40 -0.79 -6.56
CA PRO A 62 2.36 -0.40 -5.15
C PRO A 62 2.47 1.10 -4.91
N LEU A 63 3.26 1.83 -5.70
CA LEU A 63 3.38 3.28 -5.60
C LEU A 63 2.03 3.98 -5.85
N PHE A 64 1.33 3.61 -6.93
CA PHE A 64 0.01 4.17 -7.23
C PHE A 64 -1.03 3.79 -6.17
N ILE A 65 -0.93 2.59 -5.61
CA ILE A 65 -1.79 2.16 -4.50
C ILE A 65 -1.58 3.05 -3.26
N GLY A 66 -0.32 3.40 -2.94
CA GLY A 66 -0.02 4.35 -1.88
C GLY A 66 -0.67 5.72 -2.09
N ILE A 67 -0.69 6.24 -3.32
CA ILE A 67 -1.39 7.49 -3.68
C ILE A 67 -2.89 7.35 -3.44
N TRP A 68 -3.48 6.22 -3.86
CA TRP A 68 -4.89 5.96 -3.63
C TRP A 68 -5.25 5.95 -2.15
N PHE A 69 -4.40 5.39 -1.29
CA PHE A 69 -4.61 5.38 0.17
C PHE A 69 -4.50 6.76 0.84
N ILE A 70 -3.97 7.78 0.15
CA ILE A 70 -4.02 9.18 0.60
C ILE A 70 -5.35 9.82 0.20
N ILE A 71 -5.83 9.56 -1.02
CA ILE A 71 -7.08 10.16 -1.53
C ILE A 71 -8.32 9.51 -0.90
N PHE A 72 -8.30 8.18 -0.76
CA PHE A 72 -9.37 7.35 -0.23
C PHE A 72 -9.97 7.86 1.10
N PRO A 73 -9.20 8.03 2.19
CA PRO A 73 -9.77 8.41 3.48
C PRO A 73 -10.47 9.78 3.45
N ASN A 74 -9.98 10.69 2.61
CA ASN A 74 -10.58 12.01 2.39
C ASN A 74 -11.88 11.94 1.58
N ALA A 75 -11.92 11.07 0.56
CA ALA A 75 -13.11 10.91 -0.29
C ALA A 75 -14.31 10.30 0.46
N PHE A 76 -14.05 9.40 1.41
CA PHE A 76 -15.08 8.73 2.21
C PHE A 76 -15.37 9.41 3.55
N ASN A 77 -14.75 10.57 3.84
CA ASN A 77 -14.89 11.30 5.10
C ASN A 77 -14.69 10.41 6.34
N LEU A 78 -13.62 9.62 6.34
CA LEU A 78 -13.30 8.76 7.48
C LEU A 78 -13.00 9.59 8.74
N PRO A 79 -13.14 9.01 9.95
CA PRO A 79 -12.70 9.65 11.18
C PRO A 79 -11.24 10.09 11.12
N LEU A 80 -10.91 11.25 11.70
CA LEU A 80 -9.58 11.87 11.62
C LEU A 80 -8.42 10.91 11.91
N LEU A 81 -8.56 10.05 12.92
CA LEU A 81 -7.55 9.05 13.27
C LEU A 81 -7.27 8.08 12.12
N GLN A 82 -8.31 7.63 11.43
CA GLN A 82 -8.21 6.70 10.31
C GLN A 82 -7.56 7.38 9.11
N ILE A 83 -7.93 8.64 8.84
CA ILE A 83 -7.32 9.46 7.78
C ILE A 83 -5.81 9.53 8.00
N VAL A 84 -5.38 9.99 9.18
CA VAL A 84 -3.96 10.17 9.49
C VAL A 84 -3.19 8.85 9.36
N VAL A 85 -3.73 7.74 9.86
CA VAL A 85 -3.07 6.42 9.76
C VAL A 85 -2.95 5.99 8.29
N LEU A 86 -4.03 6.04 7.52
CA LEU A 86 -4.04 5.64 6.11
C LEU A 86 -3.09 6.51 5.26
N GLU A 87 -3.08 7.82 5.48
CA GLU A 87 -2.19 8.74 4.77
C GLU A 87 -0.71 8.49 5.10
N VAL A 88 -0.37 8.29 6.37
CA VAL A 88 1.02 8.02 6.78
C VAL A 88 1.52 6.71 6.17
N LEU A 89 0.70 5.64 6.20
CA LEU A 89 1.07 4.38 5.55
C LEU A 89 1.10 4.50 4.01
N GLY A 90 0.21 5.29 3.42
CA GLY A 90 0.19 5.59 1.99
C GLY A 90 1.48 6.29 1.55
N LEU A 91 1.90 7.33 2.29
CA LEU A 91 3.15 8.03 2.08
C LEU A 91 4.37 7.12 2.24
N ALA A 92 4.39 6.28 3.28
CA ALA A 92 5.46 5.30 3.47
C ALA A 92 5.56 4.34 2.28
N THR A 93 4.41 3.88 1.77
CA THR A 93 4.34 3.01 0.58
C THR A 93 4.93 3.70 -0.64
N ILE A 94 4.56 4.97 -0.89
CA ILE A 94 5.08 5.76 -2.01
C ILE A 94 6.59 5.88 -1.90
N LEU A 95 7.11 6.31 -0.74
CA LEU A 95 8.55 6.53 -0.55
C LEU A 95 9.37 5.26 -0.74
N ILE A 96 8.91 4.15 -0.14
CA ILE A 96 9.59 2.85 -0.23
C ILE A 96 9.65 2.38 -1.69
N ASN A 97 8.52 2.41 -2.39
CA ASN A 97 8.42 1.91 -3.76
C ASN A 97 9.11 2.85 -4.76
N TYR A 98 9.07 4.17 -4.53
CA TYR A 98 9.82 5.15 -5.32
C TYR A 98 11.34 4.91 -5.20
N ALA A 99 11.84 4.68 -3.98
CA ALA A 99 13.25 4.38 -3.73
C ALA A 99 13.69 2.98 -4.22
N LEU A 100 12.74 2.14 -4.65
CA LEU A 100 12.98 0.85 -5.31
C LEU A 100 12.95 0.98 -6.84
N LEU A 101 12.15 1.92 -7.36
CA LEU A 101 12.04 2.25 -8.79
C LEU A 101 13.26 3.02 -9.30
N PHE A 102 13.73 3.98 -8.50
CA PHE A 102 14.88 4.82 -8.80
C PHE A 102 15.95 4.60 -7.73
N PRO A 103 16.60 3.42 -7.71
CA PRO A 103 17.78 3.26 -6.88
C PRO A 103 18.79 4.32 -7.33
N GLU A 104 19.32 5.11 -6.40
CA GLU A 104 20.41 6.03 -6.72
C GLU A 104 21.49 5.24 -7.44
N SER A 105 21.85 5.69 -8.66
CA SER A 105 22.89 5.08 -9.47
C SER A 105 24.18 5.03 -8.64
N GLN A 106 24.53 3.83 -8.20
CA GLN A 106 25.87 3.53 -7.68
C GLN A 106 26.82 3.37 -8.87
#